data_AF-A0A1Z8PY17-F1
#
_entry.id   AF-A0A1Z8PY17-F1
#
_cell.length_a   1.000
_cell.length_b   1.000
_cell.length_c   1.000
_cell.angle_alpha   90.00
_cell.angle_beta   90.00
_cell.angle_gamma   90.00
#
_symmetry.space_group_name_H-M   'P 1'
#
loop_
_entity.id
_entity.type
_entity.pdbx_description
1 polymer ?
#
loop_
_entity_poly.entity_id
_entity_poly.type
_entity_poly.pdbx_seq_one_letter_code
_entity_poly.pdbx_strand_id
1 'polypeptide(L)' 'MQMTKQLYQIFVKPADKLIVPNPQNGNKPLASDGELVNKDRYFSRRIKDGDVVVTAQKPQKSKAK' A
#
# COMPACT_ATOMS: atom_id res chain seq x y z
N MET A 1 24.38 -7.67 6.44
CA MET A 1 24.02 -6.82 5.28
C MET A 1 22.66 -6.19 5.56
N GLN A 2 22.63 -4.90 5.90
CA GLN A 2 21.38 -4.16 6.03
C GLN A 2 20.85 -3.89 4.60
N MET A 3 19.90 -4.69 4.14
CA MET A 3 19.18 -4.40 2.90
C MET A 3 18.33 -3.16 3.17
N THR A 4 18.72 -2.02 2.60
CA THR A 4 17.92 -0.81 2.59
C THR A 4 16.67 -1.08 1.74
N LYS A 5 15.61 -1.55 2.39
CA LYS A 5 14.30 -1.74 1.76
C LYS A 5 13.85 -0.36 1.29
N GLN A 6 13.98 -0.08 0.00
CA GLN A 6 13.40 1.11 -0.61
C GLN A 6 11.88 1.04 -0.35
N LEU A 7 11.41 1.83 0.62
CA LEU A 7 10.02 1.89 1.00
C LEU A 7 9.26 2.68 -0.07
N TYR A 8 8.87 1.98 -1.14
CA TYR A 8 7.94 2.51 -2.11
C TYR A 8 6.57 2.69 -1.43
N GLN A 9 6.16 3.93 -1.21
CA GLN A 9 4.86 4.24 -0.63
C GLN A 9 3.80 4.36 -1.72
N ILE A 10 2.64 3.75 -1.48
CA ILE A 10 1.48 3.76 -2.35
C ILE A 10 0.29 4.28 -1.56
N PHE A 11 -0.52 5.12 -2.18
CA PHE A 11 -1.81 5.52 -1.64
C PHE A 11 -2.85 4.51 -2.09
N VAL A 12 -3.47 3.85 -1.12
CA VAL A 12 -4.41 2.77 -1.37
C VAL A 12 -5.69 2.97 -0.59
N LYS A 13 -6.81 2.54 -1.17
CA LYS A 13 -8.11 2.52 -0.51
C LYS A 13 -8.68 1.09 -0.53
N PRO A 14 -9.47 0.70 0.49
CA PRO A 14 -10.19 -0.56 0.43
C PRO A 14 -11.19 -0.51 -0.73
N ALA A 15 -11.42 -1.65 -1.39
CA ALA A 15 -12.51 -1.77 -2.34
C ALA A 15 -13.87 -1.69 -1.60
N ASP A 16 -14.93 -1.34 -2.32
CA ASP A 16 -16.22 -1.03 -1.72
C ASP A 16 -16.70 -2.15 -0.79
N LYS A 17 -17.10 -1.77 0.44
CA LYS A 17 -17.63 -2.65 1.50
C LYS A 17 -16.63 -3.67 2.07
N LEU A 18 -15.32 -3.52 1.81
CA LEU A 18 -14.30 -4.36 2.43
C LEU A 18 -13.59 -3.66 3.58
N ILE A 19 -13.36 -4.42 4.66
CA ILE A 19 -12.52 -4.01 5.79
C ILE A 19 -11.16 -4.65 5.57
N VAL A 20 -10.19 -3.87 5.12
CA VAL A 20 -8.83 -4.35 4.90
C VAL A 20 -7.96 -3.92 6.09
N PRO A 21 -7.42 -4.87 6.88
CA PRO A 21 -6.52 -4.52 7.98
C PRO A 21 -5.19 -4.02 7.43
N ASN A 22 -4.61 -3.02 8.07
CA ASN A 22 -3.30 -2.48 7.72
C ASN A 22 -2.26 -2.91 8.77
N PRO A 23 -1.30 -3.78 8.42
CA PRO A 23 -0.28 -4.23 9.37
C PRO A 23 0.66 -3.11 9.84
N GLN A 24 0.73 -1.97 9.14
CA GLN A 24 1.60 -0.85 9.48
C GLN A 24 1.03 0.06 10.57
N ASN A 25 -0.29 0.03 10.79
CA ASN A 25 -0.97 0.81 11.83
C ASN A 25 -1.46 -0.05 13.02
N GLY A 26 -0.90 -1.25 13.16
CA GLY A 26 -1.29 -2.22 14.20
C GLY A 26 -2.52 -3.05 13.84
N ASN A 27 -2.69 -3.40 12.55
CA ASN A 27 -3.85 -4.14 12.02
C ASN A 27 -5.18 -3.40 12.14
N LYS A 28 -5.17 -2.08 12.27
CA LYS A 28 -6.41 -1.29 12.21
C LYS A 28 -6.95 -1.29 10.77
N PRO A 29 -8.27 -1.14 10.58
CA PRO A 29 -8.84 -0.98 9.26
C PRO A 29 -8.19 0.17 8.49
N LEU A 30 -7.98 -0.04 7.20
CA LEU A 30 -7.69 1.01 6.22
C LEU A 30 -8.79 2.08 6.28
N ALA A 31 -8.39 3.35 6.14
CA ALA A 31 -9.33 4.44 6.01
C ALA A 31 -10.19 4.28 4.74
N SER A 32 -11.49 4.62 4.82
CA SER A 32 -12.41 4.52 3.68
C SER A 32 -11.99 5.38 2.50
N ASP A 33 -11.45 6.57 2.77
CA ASP A 33 -10.91 7.48 1.75
C ASP A 33 -9.53 7.05 1.21
N GLY A 34 -8.94 6.00 1.81
CA GLY A 34 -7.60 5.51 1.55
C GLY A 34 -6.54 6.14 2.44
N GLU A 35 -5.38 5.48 2.52
CA GLU A 35 -4.24 5.93 3.29
C GLU A 35 -2.92 5.62 2.56
N LEU A 36 -1.85 6.33 2.95
CA LEU A 36 -0.51 6.10 2.42
C LEU A 36 0.14 4.93 3.16
N VAL A 37 0.47 3.86 2.44
CA VAL A 37 1.07 2.64 3.01
C VAL A 37 2.35 2.28 2.26
N ASN A 38 3.26 1.57 2.91
CA ASN A 38 4.39 0.98 2.19
C ASN A 38 3.92 -0.20 1.33
N LYS A 39 4.42 -0.28 0.09
CA LYS A 39 4.16 -1.37 -0.84
C LYS A 39 4.90 -2.63 -0.41
N ASP A 40 4.28 -3.34 0.51
CA ASP A 40 4.75 -4.64 1.00
C ASP A 40 4.10 -5.80 0.24
N ARG A 41 4.57 -7.02 0.50
CA ARG A 41 3.95 -8.25 -0.02
C ARG A 41 2.46 -8.34 0.33
N TYR A 42 2.07 -7.83 1.49
CA TYR A 42 0.68 -7.77 1.95
C TYR A 42 -0.20 -6.94 1.02
N PHE A 43 0.12 -5.66 0.84
CA PHE A 43 -0.66 -4.77 -0.03
C PHE A 43 -0.56 -5.20 -1.49
N SER A 44 0.59 -5.69 -1.95
CA SER A 44 0.75 -6.21 -3.31
C SER A 44 -0.20 -7.39 -3.59
N ARG A 45 -0.42 -8.26 -2.60
CA ARG A 45 -1.41 -9.35 -2.71
C ARG A 45 -2.83 -8.82 -2.69
N ARG A 46 -3.18 -7.92 -1.77
CA ARG A 46 -4.53 -7.32 -1.69
C ARG A 46 -4.93 -6.57 -2.97
N ILE A 47 -3.97 -5.90 -3.61
CA ILE A 47 -4.18 -5.25 -4.91
C ILE A 47 -4.48 -6.28 -6.00
N LYS A 48 -3.76 -7.43 -5.99
CA LYS A 48 -3.97 -8.51 -6.95
C LYS A 48 -5.31 -9.23 -6.73
N ASP A 49 -5.69 -9.41 -5.47
CA ASP A 49 -6.94 -10.06 -5.07
C ASP A 49 -8.16 -9.14 -5.32
N GLY A 50 -7.93 -7.83 -5.57
CA GLY A 50 -9.00 -6.85 -5.79
C GLY A 50 -9.58 -6.25 -4.51
N ASP A 51 -9.05 -6.63 -3.35
CA ASP A 51 -9.47 -6.11 -2.04
C ASP A 51 -9.12 -4.62 -1.84
N VAL A 52 -8.09 -4.15 -2.54
CA VAL A 52 -7.50 -2.82 -2.38
C VAL A 52 -7.24 -2.19 -3.74
N VAL A 53 -7.62 -0.93 -3.88
CA VAL A 53 -7.42 -0.14 -5.09
C VAL A 53 -6.29 0.88 -4.86
N VAL A 54 -5.33 0.93 -5.78
CA VAL A 54 -4.26 1.93 -5.76
C VAL A 54 -4.77 3.20 -6.43
N THR A 55 -4.85 4.28 -5.66
CA THR A 55 -5.38 5.57 -6.11
C THR A 55 -4.28 6.56 -6.49
N ALA A 56 -3.11 6.47 -5.86
CA ALA A 56 -1.92 7.20 -6.30
C ALA A 56 -0.65 6.43 -5.97
N GLN A 57 0.16 6.13 -6.98
CA GLN A 57 1.55 5.75 -6.77
C GLN A 57 2.33 7.06 -6.76
N LYS A 58 2.98 7.43 -5.65
CA LYS A 58 4.07 8.41 -5.78
C LYS A 58 5.21 7.63 -6.45
N PRO A 59 5.59 7.94 -7.70
CA PRO A 59 6.86 7.44 -8.18
C PRO A 59 7.91 8.06 -7.27
N GLN A 60 8.53 7.26 -6.40
CA GLN A 60 9.85 7.61 -5.91
C GLN A 60 10.68 7.72 -7.18
N LYS A 61 11.04 8.95 -7.56
CA LYS A 61 11.76 9.27 -8.79
C LYS A 61 12.87 8.25 -9.02
N SER A 62 12.62 7.25 -9.86
CA SER A 62 13.66 6.56 -10.58
C SER A 62 14.10 7.50 -11.70
N LYS A 63 14.83 8.56 -11.34
CA LYS A 63 15.77 9.19 -12.26
C LYS A 63 17.11 8.52 -12.01
N ALA A 64 17.92 8.16 -12.99
CA ALA A 64 17.78 8.01 -14.44
C ALA A 64 19.04 7.25 -14.87
N LYS A 65 19.02 6.67 -16.07
CA LYS A 65 20.18 6.07 -16.72
C LYS A 65 21.37 7.04 -16.78
#